data_AF-A0A7X7ZF46-F1
#
_entry.id   AF-A0A7X7ZF46-F1
#
_cell.length_a   1.000
_cell.length_b   1.000
_cell.length_c   1.000
_cell.angle_alpha   90.00
_cell.angle_beta   90.00
_cell.angle_gamma   90.00
#
_symmetry.space_group_name_H-M   'P 1'
#
loop_
_entity.id
_entity.type
_entity.pdbx_description
1 polymer ?
#
loop_
_entity_poly.entity_id
_entity_poly.type
_entity_poly.pdbx_seq_one_letter_code
_entity_poly.pdbx_strand_id
1 'polypeptide(L)'
;MYMIKLAHMVDDKLHARATGPYSLVTQQPLGGKAQNGGQRFGEMEVWALEAYGAAHTLQEILTVKSDDIMGRTKTYESIVKGRNLPEPGIPESFRVMVHELQALALDVRMMDDDGNEMDLKQMEQEELKEETSLDMSHQAYVNDAESEGSLTIKEGLEEDEAPEAAVVGFDSEDDTNGEDR
;
A
#
# COMPACT_ATOMS: atom_id res chain seq x y z
N MET A 1 -2.63 -40.64 35.36
CA MET A 1 -1.91 -40.13 34.18
C MET A 1 -1.63 -38.66 34.42
N TYR A 2 -0.38 -38.23 34.37
CA TYR A 2 0.00 -36.83 34.56
C TYR A 2 0.23 -36.20 33.19
N MET A 3 -0.42 -35.06 32.90
CA MET A 3 -0.23 -34.30 31.67
C MET A 3 0.27 -32.90 32.01
N ILE A 4 1.25 -32.41 31.24
CA ILE A 4 1.83 -31.08 31.36
C ILE A 4 1.25 -30.21 30.25
N LYS A 5 0.74 -29.03 30.60
CA LYS A 5 0.29 -28.02 29.64
C LYS A 5 1.49 -27.21 29.15
N LEU A 6 1.73 -27.22 27.85
CA LEU A 6 2.72 -26.37 27.20
C LEU A 6 2.12 -24.99 26.89
N ALA A 7 2.94 -23.93 26.92
CA ALA A 7 2.54 -22.56 26.65
C ALA A 7 2.41 -22.27 25.15
N HIS A 8 1.47 -22.97 24.49
CA HIS A 8 1.13 -22.77 23.08
C HIS A 8 -0.38 -22.71 22.94
N MET A 9 -0.95 -21.54 23.23
CA MET A 9 -2.38 -21.29 23.06
C MET A 9 -2.67 -20.78 21.65
N VAL A 10 -3.88 -21.07 21.15
CA VAL A 10 -4.34 -20.56 19.85
C VAL A 10 -4.50 -19.04 19.90
N ASP A 11 -4.94 -18.51 21.04
CA ASP A 11 -5.14 -17.08 21.28
C ASP A 11 -3.86 -16.27 21.00
N ASP A 12 -2.70 -16.83 21.32
CA ASP A 12 -1.39 -16.20 21.07
C ASP A 12 -0.96 -16.29 19.59
N LYS A 13 -1.46 -17.29 18.85
CA LYS A 13 -1.01 -17.62 17.48
C LYS A 13 -1.92 -17.11 16.37
N LEU A 14 -3.20 -16.87 16.67
CA LEU A 14 -4.14 -16.36 15.68
C LEU A 14 -3.73 -14.94 15.25
N HIS A 15 -3.65 -14.71 13.95
CA HIS A 15 -3.32 -13.42 13.35
C HIS A 15 -4.05 -13.29 12.01
N ALA A 16 -4.61 -12.12 11.77
CA ALA A 16 -5.29 -11.79 10.53
C ALA A 16 -4.96 -10.34 10.16
N ARG A 17 -4.88 -10.08 8.86
CA ARG A 17 -4.56 -8.75 8.34
C ARG A 17 -5.35 -8.48 7.06
N ALA A 18 -5.93 -7.29 6.98
CA ALA A 18 -6.54 -6.76 5.77
C ALA A 18 -5.64 -5.67 5.15
N THR A 19 -5.44 -4.57 5.87
CA THR A 19 -4.50 -3.49 5.55
C THR A 19 -3.56 -3.25 6.73
N GLY A 20 -2.50 -2.46 6.55
CA GLY A 20 -1.55 -2.16 7.63
C GLY A 20 -0.32 -1.40 7.15
N PRO A 21 0.74 -1.31 7.98
CA PRO A 21 1.95 -0.58 7.63
C PRO A 21 2.79 -1.31 6.59
N TYR A 22 3.57 -0.52 5.84
CA TYR A 22 4.45 -0.97 4.77
C TYR A 22 5.90 -0.51 5.03
N SER A 23 6.85 -1.22 4.42
CA SER A 23 8.27 -0.87 4.40
C SER A 23 8.47 0.41 3.59
N LEU A 24 9.33 1.32 4.07
CA LEU A 24 9.62 2.57 3.38
C LEU A 24 10.26 2.36 2.00
N VAL A 25 11.16 1.38 1.89
CA VAL A 25 11.97 1.17 0.68
C VAL A 25 11.25 0.28 -0.31
N THR A 26 10.87 -0.93 0.10
CA THR A 26 10.31 -1.94 -0.81
C THR A 26 8.81 -1.84 -0.97
N GLN A 27 8.13 -0.99 -0.17
CA GLN A 27 6.67 -0.85 -0.15
C GLN A 27 5.90 -2.15 0.13
N GLN A 28 6.60 -3.20 0.55
CA GLN A 28 6.03 -4.47 0.94
C GLN A 28 5.46 -4.37 2.36
N PRO A 29 4.47 -5.20 2.70
CA PRO A 29 3.90 -5.18 4.02
C PRO A 29 4.88 -5.69 5.08
N LEU A 30 4.91 -5.02 6.25
CA LEU A 30 5.86 -5.37 7.32
C LEU A 30 5.65 -6.79 7.84
N GLY A 31 6.68 -7.37 8.45
CA GLY A 31 6.63 -8.73 9.02
C GLY A 31 6.22 -8.75 10.50
N GLY A 32 5.56 -9.83 10.91
CA GLY A 32 5.34 -10.16 12.32
C GLY A 32 4.01 -9.70 12.91
N LYS A 33 3.46 -10.52 13.82
CA LYS A 33 2.17 -10.29 14.47
C LYS A 33 2.11 -8.96 15.24
N ALA A 34 3.19 -8.56 15.91
CA ALA A 34 3.24 -7.35 16.72
C ALA A 34 3.12 -6.05 15.91
N GLN A 35 3.47 -6.07 14.62
CA GLN A 35 3.43 -4.90 13.74
C GLN A 35 2.20 -4.91 12.81
N ASN A 36 1.19 -5.74 13.12
CA ASN A 36 0.11 -6.04 12.20
C ASN A 36 0.64 -6.40 10.80
N GLY A 37 1.69 -7.24 10.78
CA GLY A 37 2.42 -7.59 9.59
C GLY A 37 1.72 -8.62 8.70
N GLY A 38 2.08 -8.62 7.42
CA GLY A 38 1.59 -9.59 6.43
C GLY A 38 2.18 -10.98 6.61
N GLN A 39 1.52 -11.96 6.00
CA GLN A 39 2.07 -13.29 5.85
C GLN A 39 3.08 -13.29 4.71
N ARG A 40 4.23 -13.94 4.90
CA ARG A 40 5.19 -14.15 3.81
C ARG A 40 4.63 -15.16 2.83
N PHE A 41 4.49 -14.75 1.57
CA PHE A 41 4.31 -15.64 0.43
C PHE A 41 5.69 -15.89 -0.18
N GLY A 42 6.21 -17.11 -0.03
CA GLY A 42 7.56 -17.46 -0.44
C GLY A 42 7.61 -18.14 -1.80
N GLU A 43 8.84 -18.46 -2.21
CA GLU A 43 9.14 -19.12 -3.48
C GLU A 43 8.43 -20.48 -3.62
N MET A 44 8.32 -21.25 -2.54
CA MET A 44 7.61 -22.54 -2.56
C MET A 44 6.11 -22.36 -2.81
N GLU A 45 5.51 -21.32 -2.26
CA GLU A 45 4.10 -21.02 -2.49
C GLU A 45 3.86 -20.46 -3.90
N VAL A 46 4.82 -19.70 -4.45
CA VAL A 46 4.81 -19.27 -5.86
C VAL A 46 4.80 -20.48 -6.78
N TRP A 47 5.72 -21.43 -6.58
CA TRP A 47 5.75 -22.67 -7.37
C TRP A 47 4.44 -23.45 -7.31
N ALA A 48 3.78 -23.45 -6.14
CA ALA A 48 2.49 -24.10 -6.00
C ALA A 48 1.44 -23.45 -6.93
N LEU A 49 1.33 -22.12 -6.95
CA LEU A 49 0.37 -21.43 -7.81
C LEU A 49 0.71 -21.56 -9.30
N GLU A 50 1.99 -21.53 -9.65
CA GLU A 50 2.45 -21.77 -11.02
C GLU A 50 2.06 -23.17 -11.50
N ALA A 51 2.27 -24.19 -10.67
CA ALA A 51 1.89 -25.57 -10.98
C ALA A 51 0.37 -25.75 -11.16
N TYR A 52 -0.44 -24.98 -10.43
CA TYR A 52 -1.90 -24.95 -10.64
C TYR A 52 -2.32 -24.15 -11.88
N GLY A 53 -1.44 -23.36 -12.48
CA GLY A 53 -1.78 -22.44 -13.57
C GLY A 53 -2.60 -21.23 -13.10
N ALA A 54 -2.50 -20.85 -11.82
CA ALA A 54 -3.27 -19.77 -11.22
C ALA A 54 -2.62 -18.39 -11.48
N ALA A 55 -2.47 -18.02 -12.76
CA ALA A 55 -1.72 -16.83 -13.18
C ALA A 55 -2.25 -15.52 -12.56
N HIS A 56 -3.56 -15.28 -12.61
CA HIS A 56 -4.16 -14.06 -12.04
C HIS A 56 -4.03 -13.99 -10.51
N THR A 57 -4.15 -15.13 -9.83
CA THR A 57 -3.96 -15.17 -8.36
C THR A 57 -2.52 -14.88 -7.98
N LEU A 58 -1.56 -15.43 -8.73
CA LEU A 58 -0.15 -15.15 -8.51
C LEU A 58 0.16 -13.67 -8.79
N GLN A 59 -0.34 -13.13 -9.91
CA GLN A 59 -0.18 -11.70 -10.24
C GLN A 59 -0.76 -10.82 -9.14
N GLU A 60 -1.98 -11.09 -8.68
CA GLU A 60 -2.65 -10.33 -7.62
C GLU A 60 -1.86 -10.35 -6.30
N ILE A 61 -1.27 -11.50 -5.95
CA ILE A 61 -0.41 -11.65 -4.75
C ILE A 61 0.86 -10.82 -4.88
N LEU A 62 1.51 -10.82 -6.05
CA LEU A 62 2.79 -10.15 -6.28
C LEU A 62 2.67 -8.64 -6.50
N THR A 63 1.48 -8.13 -6.82
CA THR A 63 1.24 -6.72 -7.17
C THR A 63 0.35 -6.03 -6.13
N VAL A 64 -0.96 -5.98 -6.37
CA VAL A 64 -1.98 -5.23 -5.60
C VAL A 64 -2.08 -5.64 -4.13
N LYS A 65 -1.65 -6.86 -3.76
CA LYS A 65 -1.60 -7.32 -2.36
C LYS A 65 -0.24 -7.14 -1.67
N SER A 66 0.79 -6.70 -2.41
CA SER A 66 2.16 -6.62 -1.93
C SER A 66 2.70 -5.19 -1.96
N ASP A 67 3.19 -4.73 -3.12
CA ASP A 67 4.04 -3.54 -3.25
C ASP A 67 3.60 -2.57 -4.37
N ASP A 68 2.52 -2.85 -5.09
CA ASP A 68 1.91 -1.88 -6.01
C ASP A 68 1.16 -0.80 -5.22
N ILE A 69 1.79 0.37 -5.05
CA ILE A 69 1.27 1.50 -4.25
C ILE A 69 -0.05 2.02 -4.81
N MET A 70 -0.14 2.13 -6.13
CA MET A 70 -1.27 2.72 -6.84
C MET A 70 -2.40 1.69 -6.94
N GLY A 71 -2.03 0.46 -7.34
CA GLY A 71 -2.94 -0.65 -7.51
C GLY A 71 -3.65 -1.05 -6.23
N ARG A 72 -2.97 -1.01 -5.06
CA ARG A 72 -3.61 -1.33 -3.77
C ARG A 72 -4.70 -0.32 -3.38
N THR A 73 -4.48 0.98 -3.64
CA THR A 73 -5.44 2.05 -3.32
C THR A 73 -6.66 1.96 -4.24
N LYS A 74 -6.43 1.84 -5.55
CA LYS A 74 -7.50 1.66 -6.55
C LYS A 74 -8.29 0.36 -6.31
N THR A 75 -7.62 -0.70 -5.89
CA THR A 75 -8.23 -1.98 -5.52
C THR A 75 -9.14 -1.83 -4.31
N TYR A 76 -8.66 -1.18 -3.24
CA TYR A 76 -9.46 -0.94 -2.05
C TYR A 76 -10.73 -0.14 -2.37
N GLU A 77 -10.60 0.94 -3.14
CA GLU A 77 -11.73 1.75 -3.58
C GLU A 77 -12.73 0.93 -4.42
N SER A 78 -12.22 0.11 -5.35
CA SER A 78 -13.05 -0.73 -6.23
C SER A 78 -13.82 -1.79 -5.44
N ILE A 79 -13.19 -2.39 -4.42
CA ILE A 79 -13.85 -3.35 -3.50
C ILE A 79 -14.98 -2.65 -2.74
N VAL A 80 -14.73 -1.46 -2.18
CA VAL A 80 -15.75 -0.69 -1.43
C VAL A 80 -16.91 -0.29 -2.34
N LYS A 81 -16.64 0.05 -3.61
CA LYS A 81 -17.64 0.44 -4.60
C LYS A 81 -18.31 -0.73 -5.32
N GLY A 82 -17.90 -1.97 -5.05
CA GLY A 82 -18.40 -3.17 -5.73
C GLY A 82 -18.14 -3.18 -7.24
N ARG A 83 -17.06 -2.52 -7.69
CA ARG A 83 -16.62 -2.51 -9.09
C ARG A 83 -15.60 -3.62 -9.33
N ASN A 84 -15.32 -3.90 -10.59
CA ASN A 84 -14.25 -4.82 -10.96
C ASN A 84 -12.89 -4.27 -10.52
N LEU A 85 -11.97 -5.18 -10.22
CA LEU A 85 -10.60 -4.85 -9.85
C LEU A 85 -9.87 -4.19 -11.03
N PRO A 86 -9.03 -3.16 -10.77
CA PRO A 86 -8.19 -2.57 -11.80
C PRO A 86 -7.11 -3.55 -12.28
N GLU A 87 -6.56 -3.29 -13.46
CA GLU A 87 -5.36 -3.96 -13.95
C GLU A 87 -4.16 -3.63 -13.03
N PRO A 88 -3.36 -4.62 -12.60
CA PRO A 88 -2.18 -4.36 -11.78
C PRO A 88 -1.07 -3.63 -12.53
N GLY A 89 -0.34 -2.76 -11.83
CA GLY A 89 0.80 -2.02 -12.37
C GLY A 89 2.15 -2.72 -12.19
N ILE A 90 3.22 -1.95 -12.34
CA ILE A 90 4.59 -2.42 -12.13
C ILE A 90 4.90 -2.45 -10.62
N PRO A 91 5.37 -3.57 -10.04
CA PRO A 91 5.80 -3.66 -8.65
C PRO A 91 6.92 -2.67 -8.30
N GLU A 92 6.84 -2.08 -7.10
CA GLU A 92 7.92 -1.22 -6.59
C GLU A 92 9.21 -1.99 -6.35
N SER A 93 9.14 -3.25 -5.92
CA SER A 93 10.35 -4.08 -5.77
C SER A 93 11.14 -4.20 -7.07
N PHE A 94 10.46 -4.23 -8.22
CA PHE A 94 11.11 -4.26 -9.52
C PHE A 94 11.75 -2.91 -9.86
N ARG A 95 11.07 -1.78 -9.59
CA ARG A 95 11.65 -0.44 -9.74
C ARG A 95 12.90 -0.27 -8.89
N VAL A 96 12.86 -0.68 -7.62
CA VAL A 96 14.02 -0.67 -6.72
C VAL A 96 15.16 -1.51 -7.28
N MET A 97 14.87 -2.73 -7.76
CA MET A 97 15.88 -3.59 -8.37
C MET A 97 16.57 -2.93 -9.58
N VAL A 98 15.82 -2.27 -10.47
CA VAL A 98 16.42 -1.56 -11.61
C VAL A 98 17.37 -0.45 -11.14
N HIS A 99 16.95 0.35 -10.15
CA HIS A 99 17.78 1.43 -9.61
C HIS A 99 19.02 0.89 -8.88
N GLU A 100 18.91 -0.23 -8.17
CA GLU A 100 20.06 -0.90 -7.52
C GLU A 100 21.09 -1.39 -8.55
N LEU A 101 20.65 -1.94 -9.68
CA LEU A 101 21.54 -2.33 -10.78
C LEU A 101 22.20 -1.11 -11.44
N GLN A 102 21.44 -0.03 -11.66
CA GLN A 102 21.97 1.23 -12.20
C GLN A 102 23.01 1.88 -11.27
N ALA A 103 22.84 1.75 -9.95
CA ALA A 103 23.83 2.20 -8.97
C ALA A 103 25.18 1.46 -9.08
N LEU A 104 25.18 0.24 -9.62
CA LEU A 104 26.38 -0.54 -9.94
C LEU A 104 26.96 -0.23 -11.32
N ALA A 105 26.50 0.85 -11.96
CA ALA A 105 26.85 1.24 -13.33
C ALA A 105 26.46 0.19 -14.40
N LEU A 106 25.41 -0.60 -14.14
CA LEU A 106 24.79 -1.46 -15.13
C LEU A 106 23.64 -0.71 -15.80
N ASP A 107 23.68 -0.58 -17.12
CA ASP A 107 22.63 0.07 -17.90
C ASP A 107 21.51 -0.94 -18.19
N VAL A 108 20.43 -0.85 -17.42
CA VAL A 108 19.21 -1.66 -17.59
C VAL A 108 18.12 -0.77 -18.16
N ARG A 109 17.62 -1.12 -19.34
CA ARG A 109 16.57 -0.41 -20.07
C ARG A 109 15.42 -1.36 -20.38
N MET A 110 14.18 -0.88 -20.29
CA MET A 110 13.03 -1.60 -20.80
C MET A 110 12.81 -1.23 -22.26
N MET A 111 12.59 -2.24 -23.09
CA MET A 111 12.29 -2.08 -24.50
C MET A 111 10.88 -2.61 -24.76
N ASP A 112 10.14 -1.88 -25.58
CA ASP A 112 8.89 -2.35 -26.16
C ASP A 112 9.15 -3.36 -27.30
N ASP A 113 8.11 -4.01 -27.80
CA ASP A 113 8.17 -4.96 -28.92
C ASP A 113 8.78 -4.34 -30.19
N ASP A 114 8.60 -3.04 -30.38
CA ASP A 114 9.16 -2.25 -31.50
C ASP A 114 10.63 -1.82 -31.28
N GLY A 115 11.23 -2.18 -30.13
CA GLY A 115 12.61 -1.82 -29.78
C GLY A 115 12.78 -0.38 -29.30
N ASN A 116 11.69 0.30 -28.98
CA ASN A 116 11.70 1.64 -28.39
C ASN A 116 11.94 1.55 -26.88
N GLU A 117 12.73 2.47 -26.34
CA GLU A 117 12.99 2.51 -24.89
C GLU A 117 11.78 3.06 -24.14
N MET A 118 11.32 2.30 -23.14
CA MET A 118 10.28 2.72 -22.21
C MET A 118 10.92 3.32 -20.97
N ASP A 119 10.60 4.58 -20.67
CA ASP A 119 11.12 5.27 -19.49
C ASP A 119 10.20 5.02 -18.29
N LEU A 120 10.73 4.29 -17.30
CA LEU A 120 10.06 4.01 -16.03
C LEU A 120 9.53 5.26 -15.32
N LYS A 121 10.27 6.38 -15.42
CA LYS A 121 9.89 7.63 -14.75
C LYS A 121 8.66 8.27 -15.39
N GLN A 122 8.48 8.07 -16.69
CA GLN A 122 7.31 8.59 -17.40
C GLN A 122 6.07 7.79 -17.02
N MET A 123 6.19 6.47 -16.93
CA MET A 123 5.10 5.59 -16.50
C MET A 123 4.65 5.90 -15.07
N GLU A 124 5.59 6.10 -14.14
CA GLU A 124 5.28 6.50 -12.76
C GLU A 124 4.54 7.86 -12.70
N GLN A 125 5.00 8.84 -13.48
CA GLN A 125 4.33 10.14 -13.56
C GLN A 125 2.93 10.07 -14.18
N GLU A 126 2.71 9.17 -15.14
CA GLU A 126 1.40 8.93 -15.73
C GLU A 126 0.45 8.28 -14.72
N GLU A 127 0.93 7.28 -13.98
CA GLU A 127 0.18 6.66 -12.89
C GLU A 127 -0.23 7.69 -11.82
N LEU A 128 0.68 8.57 -11.40
CA LEU A 128 0.41 9.64 -10.43
C LEU A 128 -0.57 10.71 -10.97
N LYS A 129 -0.50 11.03 -12.27
CA LYS A 129 -1.43 11.97 -12.91
C LYS A 129 -2.84 11.39 -12.99
N GLU A 130 -2.99 10.10 -13.25
CA GLU A 130 -4.29 9.43 -13.21
C GLU A 130 -4.95 9.59 -11.84
N GLU A 131 -4.21 9.43 -10.74
CA GLU A 131 -4.73 9.65 -9.38
C GLU A 131 -5.23 11.08 -9.18
N THR A 132 -4.44 12.08 -9.58
CA THR A 132 -4.84 13.49 -9.43
C THR A 132 -6.09 13.79 -10.25
N SER A 133 -6.22 13.19 -11.45
CA SER A 133 -7.40 13.37 -12.30
C SER A 133 -8.67 12.71 -11.73
N LEU A 134 -8.52 11.57 -11.06
CA LEU A 134 -9.62 10.88 -10.39
C LEU A 134 -10.09 11.69 -9.16
N ASP A 135 -9.17 12.27 -8.39
CA ASP A 135 -9.52 13.12 -7.23
C ASP A 135 -10.23 14.42 -7.64
N MET A 136 -9.83 15.03 -8.77
CA MET A 136 -10.53 16.20 -9.34
C MET A 136 -11.95 15.87 -9.83
N SER A 137 -12.23 14.62 -10.21
CA SER A 137 -13.59 14.18 -10.51
C SER A 137 -14.45 13.97 -9.25
N HIS A 138 -13.83 13.67 -8.11
CA HIS A 138 -14.49 13.57 -6.81
C HIS A 138 -14.81 14.93 -6.19
N GLN A 139 -14.04 15.98 -6.49
CA GLN A 139 -14.37 17.36 -6.08
C GLN A 139 -15.59 17.96 -6.81
N ALA A 140 -15.99 17.42 -7.96
CA ALA A 140 -17.19 17.92 -8.68
C ALA A 140 -18.51 17.58 -7.95
N TYR A 141 -18.54 16.53 -7.12
CA TYR A 141 -19.76 16.11 -6.42
C TYR A 141 -20.03 16.86 -5.11
N VAL A 142 -19.07 17.63 -4.60
CA VAL A 142 -19.25 18.38 -3.33
C VAL A 142 -19.92 19.74 -3.55
N ASN A 143 -19.95 20.25 -4.79
CA ASN A 143 -20.56 21.55 -5.10
C ASN A 143 -22.07 21.49 -5.35
N ASP A 144 -22.64 20.30 -5.60
CA ASP A 144 -24.08 20.14 -5.89
C ASP A 144 -24.94 19.94 -4.62
N ALA A 145 -24.32 19.73 -3.45
CA ALA A 145 -25.02 19.44 -2.19
C ALA A 145 -25.40 20.70 -1.37
N GLU A 146 -24.98 21.90 -1.78
CA GLU A 146 -25.32 23.14 -1.06
C GLU A 146 -26.64 23.81 -1.51
N SER A 147 -27.36 23.24 -2.50
CA SER A 147 -28.51 23.90 -3.12
C SER A 147 -29.90 23.55 -2.55
N GLU A 148 -30.10 22.49 -1.78
CA GLU A 148 -31.46 22.06 -1.39
C GLU A 148 -31.55 21.71 0.11
N GLY A 149 -31.89 22.73 0.91
CA GLY A 149 -32.89 22.71 1.98
C GLY A 149 -33.02 21.50 2.92
N SER A 150 -32.55 21.71 4.15
CA SER A 150 -33.30 21.49 5.41
C SER A 150 -33.99 20.14 5.64
N LEU A 151 -33.38 19.28 6.48
CA LEU A 151 -34.15 18.54 7.48
C LEU A 151 -33.36 18.40 8.79
N THR A 152 -33.76 19.19 9.78
CA THR A 152 -33.34 19.11 11.18
C THR A 152 -34.07 17.97 11.89
N ILE A 153 -33.35 17.01 12.50
CA ILE A 153 -33.71 16.42 13.81
C ILE A 153 -32.43 16.23 14.65
N LYS A 154 -32.30 17.14 15.61
CA LYS A 154 -31.71 17.13 16.95
C LYS A 154 -30.93 15.91 17.47
N GLU A 155 -29.73 16.26 17.96
CA GLU A 155 -29.15 15.98 19.28
C GLU A 155 -29.14 14.54 19.81
N GLY A 156 -27.94 13.96 19.79
CA GLY A 156 -27.49 12.88 20.65
C GLY A 156 -25.96 12.84 20.64
N LEU A 157 -25.35 13.59 21.55
CA LEU A 157 -23.91 13.60 21.82
C LEU A 157 -23.37 12.19 22.09
N GLU A 158 -22.26 11.86 21.43
CA GLU A 158 -21.07 11.30 22.06
C GLU A 158 -19.90 11.66 21.12
N GLU A 159 -19.18 12.73 21.49
CA GLU A 159 -17.85 13.04 20.98
C GLU A 159 -16.91 11.98 21.56
N ASP A 160 -16.32 11.11 20.73
CA ASP A 160 -14.98 10.57 20.96
C ASP A 160 -14.44 9.85 19.70
N GLU A 161 -13.18 10.17 19.40
CA GLU A 161 -12.24 9.53 18.44
C GLU A 161 -12.46 9.72 16.94
N ALA A 162 -12.03 10.88 16.43
CA ALA A 162 -11.55 10.99 15.06
C ALA A 162 -10.16 10.30 14.92
N PRO A 163 -9.91 9.50 13.87
CA PRO A 163 -8.63 8.82 13.70
C PRO A 163 -7.51 9.83 13.39
N GLU A 164 -6.50 9.82 14.25
CA GLU A 164 -5.30 10.67 14.20
C GLU A 164 -4.47 10.31 12.96
N ALA A 165 -4.62 11.11 11.90
CA ALA A 165 -3.77 11.04 10.72
C ALA A 165 -2.41 11.68 11.00
N ALA A 166 -1.36 10.84 10.92
CA ALA A 166 0.05 11.14 10.69
C ALA A 166 0.49 12.62 10.78
N VAL A 167 0.91 13.06 11.97
CA VAL A 167 1.80 14.22 12.10
C VAL A 167 3.22 13.74 11.84
N VAL A 168 3.74 14.06 10.65
CA VAL A 168 5.13 13.85 10.27
C VAL A 168 5.97 14.87 11.04
N GLY A 169 6.61 14.43 12.12
CA GLY A 169 7.51 15.26 12.92
C GLY A 169 8.77 15.61 12.12
N PHE A 170 8.86 16.88 11.74
CA PHE A 170 10.07 17.51 11.21
C PHE A 170 10.89 17.98 12.42
N ASP A 171 11.89 17.21 12.85
CA ASP A 171 12.85 17.68 13.86
C ASP A 171 13.81 18.67 13.18
N SER A 172 13.43 19.95 13.21
CA SER A 172 14.32 21.07 12.95
C SER A 172 14.33 21.99 14.17
N GLU A 173 15.23 21.73 15.12
CA GLU A 173 15.66 22.73 16.08
C GLU A 173 17.19 22.77 16.09
N ASP A 174 17.71 23.64 15.21
CA ASP A 174 18.94 24.39 15.44
C ASP A 174 18.70 25.27 16.69
N ASP A 175 19.29 24.91 17.83
CA ASP A 175 19.40 25.81 18.97
C ASP A 175 20.87 26.23 19.15
N THR A 176 21.17 27.37 18.54
CA THR A 176 22.38 28.16 18.77
C THR A 176 22.36 28.83 20.14
N ASN A 177 23.55 28.90 20.76
CA ASN A 177 23.98 29.70 21.94
C ASN A 177 23.75 28.99 23.30
N GLY A 178 24.72 28.85 24.22
CA GLY A 178 26.04 29.43 24.39
C GLY A 178 26.38 29.43 25.89
N GLU A 179 27.68 29.55 26.20
CA GLU A 179 28.30 29.95 27.49
C GLU A 179 28.67 28.88 28.55
N ASP A 180 29.99 28.66 28.63
CA ASP A 180 30.85 28.76 29.83
C ASP A 180 30.38 28.16 31.16
N ARG A 181 31.04 27.06 31.56
CA ARG A 181 31.91 26.96 32.75
C ARG A 181 32.65 25.63 32.84
#